data_AF-W2M662-F1
#
_entry.id   AF-W2M662-F1
#
_cell.length_a   1.000
_cell.length_b   1.000
_cell.length_c   1.000
_cell.angle_alpha   90.00
_cell.angle_beta   90.00
_cell.angle_gamma   90.00
#
_symmetry.space_group_name_H-M   'P 1'
#
loop_
_entity.id
_entity.type
_entity.pdbx_description
1 polymer ?
#
loop_
_entity_poly.entity_id
_entity_poly.type
_entity_poly.pdbx_seq_one_letter_code
_entity_poly.pdbx_strand_id
1 'polypeptide(L)' 'MCIKIECPTCQKTTWRGCGNHIDTALNGVKEEDRCPNWKAGQH' A
#
# COMPACT_ATOMS: atom_id res chain seq x y z
N MET A 1 -9.72 3.80 -8.41
CA MET A 1 -8.26 3.72 -8.65
C MET A 1 -7.55 3.73 -7.32
N CYS A 2 -6.72 2.73 -7.04
CA CYS A 2 -5.78 2.80 -5.92
C CYS A 2 -4.45 3.31 -6.45
N ILE A 3 -3.82 4.22 -5.71
CA ILE A 3 -2.51 4.77 -6.06
C ILE A 3 -1.45 4.28 -5.08
N LYS A 4 -0.24 4.07 -5.57
CA LYS A 4 0.93 3.76 -4.74
C LYS A 4 1.35 5.02 -3.98
N ILE A 5 1.47 4.92 -2.66
CA ILE A 5 1.96 6.01 -1.79
C ILE A 5 2.90 5.43 -0.73
N GLU A 6 3.63 6.27 0.00
CA GLU A 6 4.32 5.87 1.21
C GLU A 6 3.44 6.08 2.44
N CYS A 7 3.48 5.12 3.36
CA CYS A 7 2.78 5.21 4.63
C CYS A 7 3.46 6.28 5.50
N PRO A 8 2.76 7.33 5.97
CA PRO A 8 3.37 8.36 6.81
C PRO A 8 3.83 7.82 8.17
N THR A 9 3.20 6.75 8.64
CA THR A 9 3.48 6.14 9.94
C THR A 9 4.63 5.12 9.85
N CYS A 10 4.62 4.28 8.81
CA CYS A 10 5.57 3.18 8.68
C CYS A 10 6.74 3.49 7.73
N GLN A 11 6.67 4.57 6.95
CA GLN A 11 7.62 4.93 5.89
C GLN A 11 7.84 3.80 4.88
N LYS A 12 6.86 2.91 4.73
CA LYS A 12 6.85 1.79 3.80
C LYS A 12 5.86 2.02 2.68
N THR A 13 6.07 1.33 1.56
CA THR A 13 5.18 1.43 0.41
C THR A 13 3.80 0.87 0.76
N THR A 14 2.75 1.65 0.51
CA THR A 14 1.36 1.27 0.67
C THR A 14 0.54 1.78 -0.52
N TRP A 15 -0.77 1.63 -0.45
CA TRP A 15 -1.70 2.14 -1.43
C TRP A 15 -2.76 3.00 -0.75
N ARG A 16 -3.38 3.91 -1.51
CA ARG A 16 -4.51 4.72 -1.07
C ARG A 16 -5.63 4.66 -2.10
N GLY A 17 -6.87 4.46 -1.65
CA GLY A 17 -8.04 4.37 -2.53
C GLY A 17 -9.14 3.49 -1.95
N CYS A 18 -9.84 2.76 -2.82
CA CYS A 18 -10.99 1.91 -2.46
C CYS A 18 -10.68 0.44 -2.13
N GLY A 19 -9.42 -0.01 -2.21
CA GLY A 19 -9.01 -1.37 -1.80
C GLY A 19 -9.24 -2.47 -2.83
N ASN A 20 -9.92 -2.17 -3.93
CA ASN A 20 -10.14 -3.14 -5.02
C ASN A 20 -8.98 -3.22 -6.03
N HIS A 21 -8.02 -2.30 -5.98
CA HIS A 21 -6.95 -2.19 -6.99
C HIS A 21 -5.56 -2.27 -6.35
N ILE A 22 -5.45 -2.96 -5.22
CA ILE A 22 -4.22 -2.96 -4.43
C ILE A 22 -3.12 -3.74 -5.12
N ASP A 23 -3.45 -4.90 -5.69
CA ASP A 23 -2.51 -5.72 -6.46
C ASP A 23 -1.86 -4.92 -7.60
N THR A 24 -2.61 -4.01 -8.23
CA THR A 24 -2.09 -3.11 -9.26
C THR A 24 -1.23 -2.00 -8.64
N ALA A 25 -1.68 -1.40 -7.52
CA ALA A 25 -0.95 -0.32 -6.86
C ALA A 25 0.37 -0.78 -6.23
N LEU A 26 0.43 -2.02 -5.74
CA LEU A 26 1.61 -2.63 -5.14
C LEU A 26 2.35 -3.58 -6.08
N ASN A 27 2.02 -3.54 -7.38
CA ASN A 27 2.70 -4.35 -8.38
C ASN A 27 4.20 -4.01 -8.41
N GLY A 28 5.06 -5.02 -8.31
CA GLY A 28 6.52 -4.85 -8.24
C GLY A 28 7.09 -4.40 -6.89
N VAL A 29 6.24 -4.17 -5.87
CA VAL A 29 6.69 -3.88 -4.50
C VAL A 29 6.88 -5.21 -3.77
N LYS A 30 8.06 -5.48 -3.22
CA LYS A 30 8.30 -6.69 -2.42
C LYS A 30 7.54 -6.61 -1.10
N GLU A 31 7.18 -7.77 -0.53
CA GLU A 31 6.42 -7.80 0.73
C GLU A 31 7.18 -7.16 1.90
N GLU A 32 8.51 -7.25 1.90
CA GLU A 32 9.38 -6.59 2.89
C GLU A 32 9.28 -5.05 2.86
N ASP A 33 9.04 -4.48 1.68
CA ASP A 33 8.92 -3.03 1.44
C ASP A 33 7.48 -2.52 1.59
N ARG A 34 6.50 -3.43 1.77
CA ARG A 34 5.09 -3.08 1.97
C ARG A 34 4.81 -2.74 3.43
N CYS A 35 3.89 -1.80 3.63
CA CYS A 35 3.41 -1.44 4.96
C CYS A 35 2.70 -2.64 5.62
N PRO A 36 3.04 -3.08 6.85
CA PRO A 36 2.46 -4.30 7.44
C PRO A 36 0.92 -4.31 7.51
N ASN A 37 0.25 -3.15 7.65
CA ASN A 37 -1.22 -3.07 7.58
C ASN A 37 -1.72 -2.50 6.24
N TRP A 38 -1.00 -2.70 5.14
CA TRP A 38 -1.43 -2.25 3.81
C TRP A 38 -2.82 -2.79 3.45
N LYS A 39 -3.21 -3.99 3.91
CA LYS A 39 -4.52 -4.58 3.63
C LYS A 39 -5.71 -3.81 4.22
N ALA A 40 -5.52 -3.15 5.36
CA ALA A 40 -6.58 -2.43 6.05
C ALA A 40 -6.74 -0.98 5.56
N GLY A 41 -5.75 -0.45 4.84
CA GLY A 41 -5.74 0.95 4.41
C GLY A 41 -5.72 1.97 5.58
N GLN A 42 -5.46 1.51 6.80
CA GLN A 42 -5.47 2.33 8.02
C GLN A 42 -4.05 2.45 8.57
N HIS A 43 -3.50 3.67 8.48
CA HIS A 43 -2.31 4.15 9.18
C HIS A 43 -2.23 5.68 9.14
#